data_AF-A0A8S3JM51-F1
#
_entry.id   AF-A0A8S3JM51-F1
#
_cell.length_a   1.000
_cell.length_b   1.000
_cell.length_c   1.000
_cell.angle_alpha   90.00
_cell.angle_beta   90.00
_cell.angle_gamma   90.00
#
_symmetry.space_group_name_H-M   'P 1'
#
loop_
_entity.id
_entity.type
_entity.pdbx_description
1 polymer ?
#
loop_
_entity_poly.entity_id
_entity_poly.type
_entity_poly.pdbx_seq_one_letter_code
_entity_poly.pdbx_strand_id
1 'polypeptide(L)'
;MSTTNPQHTEFLTCELCKRRYNVDVYKRHINENQCIKRNQHRLPFESIKQRSIRIGDKIFSIQEQKQQQQQQQTNNDVQISNSREKKKQPLP
;
A
#
# COMPACT_ATOMS: atom_id res chain seq x y z
N MET A 1 -45.95 -5.05 -30.10
CA MET A 1 -44.71 -5.21 -30.89
C MET A 1 -43.62 -5.68 -29.95
N SER A 2 -43.40 -7.00 -29.91
CA SER A 2 -42.42 -7.62 -29.03
C SER A 2 -41.06 -7.64 -29.74
N THR A 3 -40.12 -6.83 -29.27
CA THR A 3 -38.76 -6.78 -29.81
C THR A 3 -37.93 -7.95 -29.27
N THR A 4 -38.17 -9.16 -29.78
CA THR A 4 -37.22 -10.26 -29.60
C THR A 4 -36.04 -10.02 -30.53
N ASN A 5 -35.02 -9.31 -30.06
CA ASN A 5 -33.73 -9.21 -30.75
C ASN A 5 -32.94 -10.50 -30.46
N PRO A 6 -32.74 -11.41 -31.42
CA PRO A 6 -32.06 -12.67 -31.18
C PRO A 6 -30.55 -12.44 -31.38
N GLN A 7 -29.92 -11.76 -30.43
CA GLN A 7 -28.47 -11.77 -30.28
C GLN A 7 -28.19 -12.67 -29.08
N HIS A 8 -28.20 -13.98 -29.33
CA HIS A 8 -27.76 -14.99 -28.37
C HIS A 8 -26.25 -14.83 -28.17
N THR A 9 -25.83 -13.73 -27.54
CA THR A 9 -24.42 -13.49 -27.25
C THR A 9 -24.02 -14.51 -26.20
N GLU A 10 -23.29 -15.53 -26.61
CA GLU A 10 -22.78 -16.55 -25.70
C GLU A 10 -21.90 -15.88 -24.65
N PHE A 11 -22.27 -16.07 -23.38
CA PHE A 11 -21.49 -15.57 -22.26
C PHE A 11 -20.64 -16.71 -21.70
N LEU A 12 -19.33 -16.51 -21.69
CA LEU A 12 -18.37 -17.42 -21.09
C LEU A 12 -18.03 -16.96 -19.67
N THR A 13 -17.93 -17.92 -18.75
CA THR A 13 -17.52 -17.65 -17.36
C THR A 13 -16.03 -17.94 -17.22
N CYS A 14 -15.26 -16.96 -16.73
CA CYS A 14 -13.84 -17.15 -16.46
C CYS A 14 -13.64 -18.04 -15.23
N GLU A 15 -12.88 -19.13 -15.36
CA GLU A 15 -12.58 -20.05 -14.25
C GLU A 15 -11.71 -19.41 -13.15
N LEU A 16 -10.86 -18.44 -13.52
CA LEU A 16 -9.94 -17.77 -12.62
C LEU A 16 -10.62 -16.72 -11.72
N CYS A 17 -11.47 -15.86 -12.31
CA CYS A 17 -12.13 -14.76 -11.59
C CYS A 17 -13.66 -14.89 -11.44
N LYS A 18 -14.26 -15.95 -12.01
CA LYS A 18 -15.70 -16.29 -11.95
C LYS A 18 -16.64 -15.22 -12.51
N ARG A 19 -16.15 -14.31 -13.37
CA ARG A 19 -16.96 -13.29 -14.05
C ARG A 19 -17.45 -13.80 -15.42
N ARG A 20 -18.63 -13.33 -15.83
CA ARG A 20 -19.23 -13.63 -17.13
C ARG A 20 -18.88 -12.54 -18.14
N TYR A 21 -18.47 -12.94 -19.34
CA TYR A 21 -18.09 -12.05 -20.43
C TYR A 21 -18.70 -12.55 -21.73
N ASN A 22 -19.04 -11.63 -22.64
CA ASN A 22 -19.29 -12.00 -24.04
C ASN A 22 -17.99 -12.63 -24.62
N VAL A 23 -18.11 -13.60 -25.54
CA VAL A 23 -16.99 -14.27 -26.23
C VAL A 23 -15.84 -13.33 -26.63
N ASP A 24 -16.12 -12.19 -27.24
CA ASP A 24 -15.06 -11.28 -27.70
C ASP A 24 -14.32 -10.58 -26.55
N VAL A 25 -15.06 -10.27 -25.48
CA VAL A 25 -14.49 -9.72 -24.24
C VAL A 25 -13.74 -10.81 -23.47
N TYR A 26 -14.22 -12.05 -23.51
CA TYR A 26 -13.58 -13.20 -22.88
C TYR A 26 -12.20 -13.48 -23.49
N LYS A 27 -12.09 -13.44 -24.83
CA LYS A 27 -10.81 -13.58 -25.53
C LYS A 27 -9.79 -12.54 -25.07
N ARG A 28 -10.18 -11.26 -25.00
CA ARG A 28 -9.30 -10.19 -24.48
C ARG A 28 -8.97 -10.37 -23.01
N HIS A 29 -9.95 -10.77 -22.20
CA HIS A 29 -9.76 -11.01 -20.77
C HIS A 29 -8.70 -12.08 -20.49
N ILE A 30 -8.70 -13.18 -21.27
CA ILE A 30 -7.71 -14.25 -21.17
C ILE A 30 -6.38 -13.83 -21.80
N ASN A 31 -6.39 -13.28 -23.02
CA ASN A 31 -5.17 -12.97 -23.78
C ASN A 31 -4.34 -11.85 -23.14
N GLU A 32 -4.99 -10.78 -22.69
CA GLU A 32 -4.32 -9.60 -22.14
C GLU A 32 -4.01 -9.75 -20.63
N ASN A 33 -4.18 -10.96 -20.06
CA ASN A 33 -3.97 -11.24 -18.64
C ASN A 33 -4.67 -10.25 -17.68
N GLN A 34 -5.78 -9.64 -18.10
CA GLN A 34 -6.59 -8.73 -17.27
C GLN A 34 -7.38 -9.47 -16.18
N CYS A 35 -7.14 -10.77 -16.03
CA CYS A 35 -7.80 -11.59 -15.04
C CYS A 35 -7.25 -11.36 -13.63
N ILE A 36 -7.71 -10.29 -12.98
CA ILE A 36 -7.37 -9.97 -11.60
C ILE A 36 -8.38 -10.66 -10.65
N LYS A 37 -7.89 -11.58 -9.81
CA LYS A 37 -8.66 -12.12 -8.68
C LYS A 37 -9.01 -10.97 -7.73
N ARG A 38 -10.32 -10.66 -7.59
CA ARG A 38 -10.81 -9.52 -6.79
C ARG A 38 -10.57 -9.65 -5.27
N ASN A 39 -10.04 -10.79 -4.81
CA ASN A 39 -10.09 -11.19 -3.41
C ASN A 39 -8.74 -11.15 -2.67
N GLN A 40 -7.63 -10.81 -3.32
CA GLN A 40 -6.31 -10.92 -2.66
C GLN A 40 -5.83 -9.63 -1.97
N HIS A 41 -6.33 -8.45 -2.40
CA HIS A 41 -5.85 -7.16 -1.88
C HIS A 41 -6.91 -6.31 -1.19
N ARG A 42 -8.11 -6.87 -0.96
CA ARG A 42 -9.10 -6.16 -0.15
C ARG A 42 -8.83 -6.50 1.31
N LEU A 43 -8.36 -5.50 2.05
CA LEU A 43 -8.46 -5.54 3.50
C LEU A 43 -9.93 -5.82 3.86
N PRO A 44 -10.18 -6.55 4.96
CA PRO A 44 -11.52 -6.63 5.53
C PRO A 44 -12.16 -5.25 5.60
N PHE A 45 -13.48 -5.19 5.46
CA PHE A 45 -14.17 -3.91 5.62
C PHE A 45 -13.92 -3.39 7.04
N GLU A 46 -13.22 -2.28 7.13
CA GLU A 46 -13.03 -1.54 8.37
C GLU A 46 -14.04 -0.43 8.42
N SER A 47 -14.73 -0.33 9.56
CA SER A 47 -15.57 0.83 9.86
C SER A 47 -14.74 2.11 9.83
N ILE A 48 -15.41 3.23 9.57
CA ILE A 48 -14.79 4.57 9.62
C ILE A 48 -14.09 4.79 10.98
N LYS A 49 -14.72 4.34 12.08
CA LYS A 49 -14.17 4.39 13.44
C LYS A 49 -12.88 3.59 13.60
N GLN A 50 -12.82 2.36 13.10
CA GLN A 50 -11.59 1.55 13.15
C GLN A 50 -10.47 2.16 12.31
N ARG A 51 -10.82 2.70 11.14
CA ARG A 51 -9.87 3.38 10.27
C ARG A 51 -9.28 4.63 10.94
N SER A 52 -10.11 5.46 11.59
CA SER A 52 -9.64 6.68 12.24
C SER A 52 -8.71 6.38 13.41
N ILE A 53 -9.01 5.37 14.23
CA ILE A 53 -8.15 4.92 15.34
C ILE A 53 -6.77 4.48 14.80
N ARG A 54 -6.75 3.57 13.83
CA ARG A 54 -5.48 3.07 13.25
C ARG A 54 -4.63 4.18 12.63
N ILE A 55 -5.26 5.12 11.92
CA ILE A 55 -4.54 6.27 11.35
C ILE A 55 -3.94 7.12 12.47
N GLY A 56 -4.70 7.38 13.55
CA GLY A 56 -4.20 8.06 14.74
C GLY A 56 -2.97 7.37 15.33
N ASP A 57 -3.04 6.06 15.56
CA ASP A 57 -1.93 5.27 16.11
C ASP A 57 -0.67 5.32 15.23
N LYS A 58 -0.85 5.24 13.90
CA LYS A 58 0.26 5.35 12.94
C LYS A 58 0.92 6.72 12.99
N ILE A 59 0.13 7.79 13.09
CA ILE A 59 0.66 9.16 13.17
C ILE A 59 1.48 9.32 14.46
N PHE A 60 0.96 8.84 15.59
CA PHE A 60 1.66 8.89 16.87
C PHE A 60 3.01 8.15 16.81
N SER A 61 3.01 6.92 16.26
CA SER A 61 4.23 6.12 16.13
C SER A 61 5.29 6.80 15.23
N ILE A 62 4.88 7.44 14.13
CA ILE A 62 5.80 8.19 13.26
C ILE A 62 6.40 9.40 13.99
N GLN A 63 5.59 10.09 14.81
CA GLN A 63 6.08 11.22 15.60
C GLN A 63 7.12 10.78 16.62
N GLU A 64 6.87 9.66 17.31
CA GLU A 64 7.81 9.09 18.28
C GLU A 64 9.14 8.69 17.61
N GLN A 65 9.07 8.00 16.46
CA GLN A 65 10.28 7.62 15.71
C GLN A 65 11.10 8.85 15.28
N LYS A 66 10.45 9.94 14.87
CA LYS A 66 11.16 11.19 14.54
C LYS A 66 11.84 11.82 15.74
N GLN A 67 11.22 11.80 16.91
CA GLN A 67 11.82 12.33 18.14
C GLN A 67 13.05 11.51 18.56
N GLN A 68 12.97 10.18 18.49
CA GLN A 68 14.09 9.31 18.79
C GLN A 68 15.27 9.52 17.82
N GLN A 69 14.99 9.70 16.52
CA GLN A 69 16.02 10.01 15.53
C GLN A 69 16.70 11.37 15.79
N GLN A 70 15.94 12.40 16.16
CA GLN A 70 16.50 13.71 16.51
C GLN A 70 17.39 13.62 17.75
N GLN A 71 16.98 12.93 18.81
CA GLN A 71 17.81 12.77 20.02
C GLN A 71 19.11 12.01 19.73
N GLN A 72 19.07 10.99 18.86
CA GLN A 72 20.28 10.29 18.44
C GLN A 72 21.22 11.20 17.63
N GLN A 73 20.68 12.02 16.72
CA GLN A 73 21.48 13.02 16.00
C GLN A 73 22.12 14.03 16.95
N THR A 74 21.37 14.59 17.90
CA THR A 74 21.94 15.53 18.88
C THR A 74 23.03 14.89 19.73
N ASN A 75 22.85 13.63 20.15
CA ASN A 75 23.85 12.92 20.92
C ASN A 75 25.14 12.68 20.10
N ASN A 76 25.00 12.32 18.82
CA ASN A 76 26.14 12.15 17.91
C ASN A 76 26.88 13.46 17.67
N ASP A 77 26.17 14.57 17.46
CA ASP A 77 26.77 15.89 17.26
C ASP A 77 27.57 16.36 18.48
N VAL A 78 27.04 16.12 19.68
CA VAL A 78 27.72 16.41 20.96
C VAL A 78 28.98 15.55 21.15
N GLN A 79 28.96 14.28 20.74
CA GLN A 79 30.18 13.45 20.80
C GLN A 79 31.26 13.92 19.83
N ILE A 80 30.86 14.37 18.63
CA ILE A 80 31.78 14.89 17.62
C ILE A 80 32.44 16.19 18.09
N SER A 81 31.68 17.11 18.70
CA SER A 81 32.23 18.37 19.22
C SER A 81 33.21 18.14 20.38
N ASN A 82 32.86 17.28 21.35
CA ASN A 82 33.73 16.92 22.47
C ASN A 82 35.06 16.27 22.01
N SER A 83 35.02 15.46 20.94
CA SER A 83 36.21 14.83 20.37
C SER A 83 37.14 15.81 19.66
N ARG A 84 36.58 16.89 19.07
CA ARG A 84 37.36 17.97 18.43
C ARG A 84 38.05 18.86 19.46
N GLU A 85 37.44 19.09 20.62
CA GLU A 85 38.07 19.88 21.70
C GLU A 85 39.22 19.14 22.38
N LYS A 86 39.09 17.83 22.63
CA LYS A 86 40.17 17.02 23.21
C LYS A 86 41.45 16.98 22.36
N LYS A 87 41.34 17.16 21.04
CA LYS A 87 42.50 17.18 20.12
C LYS A 87 43.25 18.52 20.05
N LYS A 88 42.78 19.58 20.73
CA LYS A 88 43.41 20.91 20.73
C LYS A 88 44.30 21.20 21.96
N GLN A 89 44.48 20.23 22.86
CA GLN A 89 45.39 20.44 23.99
C GLN A 89 46.85 20.45 23.48
N PRO A 90 47.63 21.52 23.75
CA PRO A 90 49.03 21.59 23.32
C PRO A 90 49.86 20.56 24.10
N LEU A 91 50.72 19.83 23.39
CA LEU A 91 51.71 18.96 24.04
C LEU A 91 52.69 19.80 24.87
N PRO A 92 53.14 19.28 26.03
CA PRO A 92 54.14 19.93 26.88
C PRO A 92 55.49 20.07 26.19
#